data_AF-J9ZDW7-F1
#
_entry.id   AF-J9ZDW7-F1
#
_cell.length_a   1.000
_cell.length_b   1.000
_cell.length_c   1.000
_cell.angle_alpha   90.00
_cell.angle_beta   90.00
_cell.angle_gamma   90.00
#
_symmetry.space_group_name_H-M   'P 1'
#
loop_
_entity.id
_entity.type
_entity.pdbx_description
1 polymer ?
#
loop_
_entity_poly.entity_id
_entity_poly.type
_entity_poly.pdbx_seq_one_letter_code
_entity_poly.pdbx_strand_id
1 'polypeptide(L)' 'MASWEYRVFGVSREQVENQLNFIGEDGWELVQVIVMNNPEVPYQCIFKRRQDEKPA' A
#
# COMPACT_ATOMS: atom_id res chain seq x y z
N MET A 1 -14.10 13.83 13.64
CA MET A 1 -13.38 14.00 12.36
C MET A 1 -12.79 12.64 12.03
N ALA A 2 -13.03 12.11 10.82
CA ALA A 2 -12.46 10.81 10.44
C ALA A 2 -10.94 10.92 10.40
N SER A 3 -10.24 10.08 11.17
CA SER A 3 -8.77 10.06 11.21
C SER A 3 -8.27 8.98 10.26
N TRP A 4 -7.32 9.35 9.38
CA TRP A 4 -6.76 8.45 8.38
C TRP A 4 -5.31 8.12 8.72
N GLU A 5 -4.96 6.84 8.68
CA GLU A 5 -3.58 6.36 8.77
C GLU A 5 -3.07 6.16 7.34
N TYR A 6 -1.82 6.57 7.08
CA TYR A 6 -1.17 6.38 5.78
C TYR A 6 0.09 5.53 5.93
N ARG A 7 0.32 4.62 4.98
CA ARG A 7 1.54 3.80 4.91
C ARG A 7 2.10 3.79 3.51
N VAL A 8 3.42 3.60 3.43
CA VAL A 8 4.15 3.55 2.16
C VAL A 8 4.95 2.27 2.13
N PHE A 9 4.84 1.52 1.04
CA PHE A 9 5.58 0.29 0.82
C PHE A 9 6.30 0.36 -0.52
N GLY A 10 7.61 0.12 -0.50
CA GLY A 10 8.38 -0.16 -1.72
C GLY A 10 8.17 -1.61 -2.11
N VAL A 11 7.81 -1.85 -3.37
CA VAL A 11 7.53 -3.19 -3.89
C VAL A 11 8.30 -3.46 -5.18
N SER A 12 8.72 -4.71 -5.32
CA SER A 12 9.36 -5.19 -6.54
C SER A 12 8.33 -5.43 -7.65
N ARG A 13 8.80 -5.59 -8.89
CA ARG A 13 7.91 -5.90 -10.01
C ARG A 13 7.14 -7.21 -9.82
N GLU A 14 7.80 -8.25 -9.29
CA GLU A 14 7.17 -9.54 -9.01
C GLU A 14 6.07 -9.43 -7.95
N GLN A 15 6.21 -8.53 -6.97
CA GLN A 15 5.18 -8.29 -5.95
C GLN A 15 3.96 -7.56 -6.52
N VAL A 16 4.15 -6.71 -7.54
CA VAL A 16 3.06 -6.06 -8.27
C VAL A 16 2.38 -7.06 -9.22
N GLU A 17 3.15 -7.86 -9.94
CA GLU A 17 2.67 -8.85 -10.92
C GLU A 17 1.97 -10.03 -10.26
N ASN A 18 2.41 -10.47 -9.07
CA ASN A 18 1.68 -11.45 -8.24
C ASN A 18 0.40 -10.89 -7.59
N GLN A 19 0.00 -9.69 -8.03
CA GLN A 19 -1.09 -8.87 -7.54
C GLN A 19 -0.86 -8.46 -6.09
N LEU A 20 -1.28 -7.24 -5.75
CA LEU A 20 -1.29 -6.67 -4.41
C LEU A 20 -2.24 -7.43 -3.44
N ASN A 21 -2.31 -8.76 -3.54
CA ASN A 21 -3.10 -9.67 -2.72
C ASN A 21 -2.85 -9.45 -1.23
N PHE A 22 -1.63 -9.09 -0.84
CA PHE A 22 -1.25 -8.85 0.56
C PHE A 22 -1.71 -7.48 1.10
N ILE A 23 -2.04 -6.51 0.25
CA ILE A 23 -2.19 -5.12 0.71
C ILE A 23 -3.64 -4.71 0.97
N GLY A 24 -4.60 -5.51 0.49
CA GLY A 24 -6.02 -5.37 0.86
C GLY A 24 -6.44 -6.12 2.12
N GLU A 25 -5.60 -6.98 2.70
CA GLU A 25 -6.03 -7.93 3.74
C GLU A 25 -6.43 -7.27 5.08
N ASP A 26 -5.97 -6.05 5.36
CA ASP A 26 -6.11 -5.40 6.68
C ASP A 26 -6.92 -4.08 6.65
N GLY A 27 -7.81 -3.93 5.67
CA GLY A 27 -8.61 -2.70 5.48
C GLY A 27 -7.79 -1.52 4.93
N TRP A 28 -6.61 -1.80 4.39
CA TRP A 28 -5.77 -0.81 3.71
C TRP A 28 -6.20 -0.66 2.25
N GLU A 29 -6.53 0.57 1.87
CA GLU A 29 -6.89 0.93 0.52
C GLU A 29 -5.67 1.47 -0.22
N LEU A 30 -5.37 0.93 -1.40
CA LEU A 30 -4.36 1.50 -2.29
C LEU A 30 -4.83 2.86 -2.79
N VAL A 31 -4.03 3.89 -2.54
CA VAL A 31 -4.30 5.26 -2.98
C VAL A 31 -3.53 5.58 -4.25
N GLN A 32 -2.24 5.23 -4.28
CA GLN A 32 -1.36 5.63 -5.36
C GLN A 32 -0.18 4.66 -5.50
N VAL A 33 0.27 4.48 -6.74
CA VAL A 33 1.52 3.80 -7.06
C VAL A 33 2.43 4.80 -7.78
N ILE A 34 3.66 4.93 -7.30
CA ILE A 34 4.69 5.79 -7.88
C ILE A 34 5.76 4.89 -8.46
N VAL A 35 6.11 5.10 -9.74
CA VAL A 35 7.22 4.39 -10.36
C VAL A 35 8.52 5.10 -10.00
N MET A 36 9.43 4.39 -9.35
CA MET A 36 10.74 4.88 -8.96
C MET A 36 11.82 4.34 -9.91
N ASN A 37 12.90 5.12 -10.07
CA ASN A 37 14.09 4.68 -10.79
C ASN A 37 15.00 3.83 -9.87
N ASN A 38 14.43 2.80 -9.24
CA ASN A 38 15.14 1.83 -8.43
C ASN A 38 14.89 0.43 -9.01
N PRO A 39 15.92 -0.29 -9.48
CA PRO A 39 15.74 -1.58 -10.13
C PRO A 39 15.27 -2.70 -9.20
N GLU A 40 15.53 -2.60 -7.88
CA GLU A 40 15.10 -3.62 -6.90
C GLU A 40 13.66 -3.40 -6.44
N VAL A 41 13.27 -2.14 -6.23
CA VAL A 41 11.92 -1.72 -5.82
C VAL A 41 11.41 -0.58 -6.71
N PRO A 42 11.03 -0.88 -7.96
CA PRO A 42 10.64 0.13 -8.93
C PRO A 42 9.27 0.73 -8.66
N TYR A 43 8.51 0.24 -7.68
CA TYR A 43 7.19 0.77 -7.35
C TYR A 43 7.12 1.14 -5.87
N GLN A 44 6.55 2.30 -5.59
CA GLN A 44 6.22 2.74 -4.25
C GLN A 44 4.72 2.93 -4.15
N CYS A 45 4.08 2.10 -3.33
CA CYS A 45 2.65 2.09 -3.15
C CYS A 45 2.29 2.83 -1.86
N ILE A 46 1.30 3.72 -1.93
CA ILE A 46 0.76 4.48 -0.82
C ILE A 46 -0.61 3.92 -0.48
N PHE A 47 -0.82 3.62 0.79
CA PHE A 47 -2.05 3.08 1.33
C PHE A 47 -2.63 4.01 2.37
N LYS A 48 -3.96 4.00 2.48
CA LYS A 48 -4.69 4.64 3.56
C LYS A 48 -5.60 3.64 4.24
N ARG A 49 -5.90 3.88 5.51
CA ARG A 49 -6.93 3.16 6.24
C ARG A 49 -7.62 4.09 7.21
N ARG A 50 -8.91 3.87 7.49
CA ARG A 50 -9.60 4.59 8.56
C ARG A 50 -9.12 4.09 9.91
N GLN A 51 -8.75 5.00 10.78
CA GLN A 51 -8.31 4.66 12.13
C GLN A 51 -9.45 4.05 12.98
N ASP A 52 -10.69 4.38 12.63
CA ASP A 52 -11.91 3.83 13.24
C ASP A 52 -12.17 2.35 12.90
N GLU A 53 -11.51 1.80 11.87
CA GLU A 53 -11.63 0.40 11.44
C GLU A 53 -10.51 -0.49 12.00
N LYS A 54 -9.81 -0.06 13.07
CA LYS A 54 -8.88 -0.95 13.77
C LYS A 54 -9.64 -2.13 14.37
N PRO A 55 -9.39 -3.39 13.95
CA PRO A 55 -9.84 -4.52 14.75
C PRO A 55 -9.14 -4.43 16.12
N ALA A 56 -9.92 -4.64 17.18
CA ALA A 56 -9.50 -4.54 18.57
C ALA A 56 -8.33 -5.46 18.92
#